data_AF-A0A5K1FEL8-F1
#
_entry.id   AF-A0A5K1FEL8-F1
#
_cell.length_a   1.000
_cell.length_b   1.000
_cell.length_c   1.000
_cell.angle_alpha   90.00
_cell.angle_beta   90.00
_cell.angle_gamma   90.00
#
_symmetry.space_group_name_H-M   'P 1'
#
loop_
_entity.id
_entity.type
_entity.pdbx_description
1 polymer ?
#
loop_
_entity_poly.entity_id
_entity_poly.type
_entity_poly.pdbx_seq_one_letter_code
_entity_poly.pdbx_strand_id
1 'polypeptide(L)'
;SQILEALGATVERVRPVSITHKDHFVNVARRRASEANEIARRHQEMEKIGRKNEYPGFCNLQEEKPHPVFPRGCKGGFFADQFENLANFQAHYESTGPEIWEQTGGSLHAFVSAAGTGGTLAGVSRFLQ
;
A
#
# COMPACT_ATOMS: atom_id res chain seq x y z
N SER A 1 -15.26 -6.29 -8.02
CA SER A 1 -15.17 -6.34 -6.54
C SER A 1 -15.53 -7.71 -5.98
N GLN A 2 -16.47 -8.44 -6.61
CA GLN A 2 -16.97 -9.73 -6.13
C GLN A 2 -15.88 -10.74 -5.76
N ILE A 3 -14.76 -10.79 -6.51
CA ILE A 3 -13.63 -11.69 -6.20
C ILE A 3 -12.95 -11.29 -4.87
N LEU A 4 -12.61 -10.00 -4.70
CA LEU A 4 -11.95 -9.53 -3.47
C LEU A 4 -12.87 -9.70 -2.26
N GLU A 5 -14.15 -9.37 -2.43
CA GLU A 5 -15.18 -9.54 -1.40
C GLU A 5 -15.35 -11.04 -1.05
N ALA A 6 -15.35 -11.95 -2.05
CA ALA A 6 -15.41 -13.39 -1.85
C ALA A 6 -14.17 -13.96 -1.14
N LEU A 7 -13.01 -13.32 -1.30
CA LEU A 7 -11.78 -13.64 -0.57
C LEU A 7 -11.75 -13.03 0.85
N GLY A 8 -12.85 -12.42 1.30
CA GLY A 8 -12.98 -11.84 2.64
C GLY A 8 -12.40 -10.43 2.78
N ALA A 9 -12.01 -9.79 1.67
CA ALA A 9 -11.54 -8.41 1.73
C ALA A 9 -12.72 -7.43 1.86
N THR A 10 -12.55 -6.41 2.70
CA THR A 10 -13.44 -5.24 2.69
C THR A 10 -13.06 -4.32 1.55
N VAL A 11 -14.01 -3.93 0.70
CA VAL A 11 -13.75 -3.13 -0.49
C VAL A 11 -14.46 -1.77 -0.40
N GLU A 12 -13.68 -0.70 -0.37
CA GLU A 12 -14.19 0.67 -0.55
C GLU A 12 -14.26 0.98 -2.04
N ARG A 13 -15.46 1.28 -2.55
CA ARG A 13 -15.64 1.70 -3.95
C ARG A 13 -15.44 3.21 -4.06
N VAL A 14 -14.62 3.62 -5.01
CA VAL A 14 -14.29 5.03 -5.25
C VAL A 14 -14.86 5.46 -6.60
N ARG A 15 -15.33 6.71 -6.69
CA ARG A 15 -15.82 7.26 -7.97
C ARG A 15 -14.62 7.50 -8.89
N PRO A 16 -14.71 7.16 -10.20
CA PRO A 16 -13.70 7.57 -11.16
C PRO A 16 -13.64 9.09 -11.26
N VAL A 17 -12.43 9.65 -11.13
CA VAL A 17 -12.16 11.09 -11.25
C VAL A 17 -10.81 11.29 -11.94
N SER A 18 -10.54 12.51 -12.42
CA SER A 18 -9.25 12.89 -13.02
C SER A 18 -8.07 12.60 -12.09
N ILE A 19 -6.90 12.30 -12.66
CA ILE A 19 -5.65 12.07 -11.92
C ILE A 19 -5.24 13.26 -11.05
N THR A 20 -5.62 14.48 -11.45
CA THR A 20 -5.35 15.71 -10.69
C THR A 20 -6.35 15.95 -9.55
N HIS A 21 -7.44 15.17 -9.49
CA HIS A 21 -8.47 15.35 -8.49
C HIS A 21 -8.00 14.84 -7.12
N LYS A 22 -8.35 15.55 -6.04
CA LYS A 22 -7.97 15.16 -4.67
C LYS A 22 -8.52 13.79 -4.27
N ASP A 23 -9.70 13.45 -4.78
CA ASP A 23 -10.36 12.17 -4.54
C ASP A 23 -10.01 11.09 -5.57
N HIS A 24 -8.93 11.29 -6.35
CA HIS A 24 -8.37 10.20 -7.15
C HIS A 24 -8.03 9.01 -6.24
N PHE A 25 -8.34 7.79 -6.70
CA PHE A 25 -8.29 6.58 -5.86
C PHE A 25 -6.91 6.35 -5.22
N VAL A 26 -5.82 6.77 -5.88
CA VAL A 26 -4.46 6.72 -5.34
C VAL A 26 -4.32 7.60 -4.09
N ASN A 27 -4.85 8.82 -4.13
CA ASN A 27 -4.80 9.75 -3.00
C ASN A 27 -5.71 9.28 -1.87
N VAL A 28 -6.86 8.69 -2.20
CA VAL A 28 -7.75 8.04 -1.22
C VAL A 28 -7.00 6.90 -0.52
N ALA A 29 -6.38 5.99 -1.26
CA ALA A 29 -5.61 4.88 -0.69
C ALA A 29 -4.47 5.35 0.22
N ARG A 30 -3.70 6.37 -0.21
CA ARG A 30 -2.64 6.99 0.61
C ARG A 30 -3.19 7.51 1.93
N ARG A 31 -4.28 8.29 1.88
CA ARG A 31 -4.94 8.84 3.07
C ARG A 31 -5.47 7.74 4.00
N ARG A 32 -6.07 6.69 3.45
CA ARG A 32 -6.56 5.54 4.24
C ARG A 32 -5.43 4.82 4.98
N ALA A 33 -4.28 4.64 4.34
CA ALA A 33 -3.12 4.05 5.00
C ALA A 33 -2.63 4.93 6.17
N SER A 34 -2.58 6.25 5.98
CA SER A 34 -2.23 7.20 7.05
C SER A 34 -3.23 7.17 8.21
N GLU A 35 -4.53 7.23 7.93
CA GLU A 35 -5.60 7.15 8.93
C GLU A 35 -5.52 5.83 9.74
N ALA A 36 -5.30 4.70 9.06
CA ALA A 36 -5.12 3.40 9.72
C ALA A 36 -3.92 3.39 10.67
N ASN A 37 -2.80 4.00 10.26
CA ASN A 37 -1.59 4.11 11.09
C ASN A 37 -1.81 5.02 12.31
N GLU A 38 -2.55 6.11 12.16
CA GLU A 38 -2.92 6.98 13.28
C GLU A 38 -3.79 6.25 14.30
N ILE A 39 -4.80 5.50 13.85
CA ILE A 39 -5.67 4.70 14.72
C ILE A 39 -4.86 3.64 15.46
N ALA A 40 -4.01 2.90 14.75
CA ALA A 40 -3.15 1.88 15.35
C ALA A 40 -2.22 2.48 16.41
N ARG A 41 -1.65 3.67 16.17
CA ARG A 41 -0.81 4.38 17.15
C ARG A 41 -1.61 4.76 18.40
N ARG A 42 -2.81 5.31 18.25
CA ARG A 42 -3.67 5.70 19.39
C ARG A 42 -4.04 4.50 20.25
N HIS A 43 -4.40 3.37 19.64
CA HIS A 43 -4.69 2.13 20.39
C HIS A 43 -3.46 1.67 21.20
N GLN A 44 -2.27 1.68 20.60
CA GLN A 44 -1.03 1.33 21.31
C GLN A 44 -0.73 2.30 22.48
N GLU A 45 -1.02 3.59 22.33
CA GLU A 45 -0.86 4.59 23.39
C GLU A 45 -1.85 4.35 24.54
N MET A 46 -3.13 4.10 24.24
CA MET A 46 -4.16 3.81 25.24
C MET A 46 -3.85 2.52 26.01
N GLU A 47 -3.42 1.46 25.34
CA GLU A 47 -3.00 0.21 25.99
C GLU A 47 -1.79 0.39 26.92
N LYS A 48 -0.87 1.31 26.58
CA LYS A 48 0.28 1.66 27.43
C LYS A 48 -0.14 2.48 28.64
N ILE A 49 -1.09 3.41 28.48
CA ILE A 49 -1.62 4.24 29.57
C ILE A 49 -2.44 3.37 30.54
N GLY A 50 -3.31 2.49 30.02
CA GLY A 50 -4.10 1.56 30.83
C GLY A 50 -3.24 0.61 31.66
N ARG A 51 -2.10 0.15 31.12
CA ARG A 51 -1.11 -0.66 31.88
C ARG A 51 -0.35 0.12 32.96
N LYS A 52 -0.25 1.45 32.86
CA LYS A 52 0.43 2.29 33.87
C LYS A 52 -0.49 2.69 35.03
N ASN A 53 -1.80 2.70 34.82
CA ASN A 53 -2.80 3.14 35.78
C ASN A 53 -3.61 1.95 36.34
N GLU A 54 -2.96 0.99 37.00
CA GLU A 54 -3.69 -0.05 37.76
C GLU A 54 -4.26 0.55 39.06
N TYR A 55 -5.41 1.23 38.96
CA TYR A 55 -6.34 1.44 40.08
C TYR A 55 -7.63 0.65 39.78
N PRO A 56 -8.01 -0.32 40.63
CA PRO A 56 -9.18 -1.16 40.38
C PRO A 56 -10.45 -0.39 40.77
N GLY A 57 -11.07 0.27 39.78
CA GLY A 57 -12.40 0.86 39.96
C GLY A 57 -12.64 2.01 39.00
N PHE A 58 -13.63 1.85 38.12
CA PHE A 58 -14.09 2.79 37.08
C PHE A 58 -13.29 2.81 35.77
N CYS A 59 -13.35 1.70 35.03
CA CYS A 59 -13.23 1.74 33.58
C CYS A 59 -14.63 1.75 32.95
N ASN A 60 -15.22 2.95 32.82
CA ASN A 60 -16.22 3.18 31.77
C ASN A 60 -15.48 3.15 30.44
N LEU A 61 -15.30 1.95 29.88
CA LEU A 61 -14.97 1.76 28.47
C LEU A 61 -16.16 2.32 27.69
N GLN A 62 -16.15 3.62 27.39
CA GLN A 62 -16.99 4.15 26.32
C GLN A 62 -16.56 3.40 25.07
N GLU A 63 -17.41 2.48 24.61
CA GLU A 63 -17.24 1.81 23.33
C GLU A 63 -17.04 2.89 22.28
N GLU A 64 -15.80 3.08 21.82
CA GLU A 64 -15.54 3.96 20.69
C GLU A 64 -16.41 3.46 19.54
N LYS A 65 -17.26 4.36 19.01
CA LYS A 65 -18.14 4.03 17.90
C LYS A 65 -17.27 3.41 16.78
N PRO A 66 -17.66 2.26 16.22
CA PRO A 66 -16.83 1.59 15.22
C PRO A 66 -16.52 2.55 14.07
N HIS A 67 -15.23 2.71 13.75
CA HIS A 67 -14.80 3.52 12.62
C HIS A 67 -15.39 2.90 11.35
N PRO A 68 -16.10 3.65 10.50
CA PRO A 68 -16.90 3.08 9.41
C PRO A 68 -16.06 2.34 8.37
N VAL A 69 -14.75 2.62 8.32
CA VAL A 69 -13.82 2.06 7.33
C VAL A 69 -12.87 1.01 7.90
N PHE A 70 -12.54 1.07 9.19
CA PHE A 70 -11.48 0.23 9.77
C PHE A 70 -12.04 -0.70 10.85
N PRO A 71 -11.70 -2.00 10.83
CA PRO A 71 -12.17 -2.93 11.85
C PRO A 71 -11.56 -2.60 13.23
N ARG A 72 -12.25 -3.03 14.29
CA ARG A 72 -11.71 -2.98 15.66
C ARG A 72 -10.37 -3.73 15.71
N GLY A 73 -9.36 -3.11 16.32
CA GLY A 73 -8.01 -3.68 16.38
C GLY A 73 -7.17 -3.54 15.11
N CYS A 74 -7.51 -2.58 14.22
CA CYS A 74 -6.65 -2.20 13.09
C CYS A 74 -5.21 -1.95 13.55
N LYS A 75 -4.23 -2.64 12.93
CA LYS A 75 -2.80 -2.57 13.28
C LYS A 75 -2.01 -1.56 12.43
N GLY A 76 -2.68 -0.87 11.52
CA GLY A 76 -2.07 0.07 10.58
C GLY A 76 -2.46 -0.24 9.14
N GLY A 77 -1.91 0.54 8.22
CA GLY A 77 -2.10 0.41 6.79
C GLY A 77 -0.82 0.70 6.02
N PHE A 78 -0.66 0.01 4.89
CA PHE A 78 0.47 0.17 3.99
C PHE A 78 0.01 0.69 2.64
N PHE A 79 0.67 1.74 2.16
CA PHE A 79 0.48 2.26 0.81
C PHE A 79 1.76 1.98 0.02
N ALA A 80 1.66 1.09 -0.97
CA ALA A 80 2.83 0.59 -1.72
C ALA A 80 3.55 1.67 -2.55
N ASP A 81 2.83 2.72 -2.90
CA ASP A 81 3.33 3.92 -3.59
C ASP A 81 4.15 3.61 -4.86
N GLN A 82 3.61 2.77 -5.74
CA GLN A 82 4.32 2.23 -6.93
C GLN A 82 4.92 3.28 -7.88
N PHE A 83 4.52 4.55 -7.78
CA PHE A 83 5.05 5.62 -8.61
C PHE A 83 6.35 6.20 -8.03
N GLU A 84 6.42 6.37 -6.71
CA GLU A 84 7.55 7.00 -6.02
C GLU A 84 8.49 5.97 -5.37
N ASN A 85 8.03 4.72 -5.23
CA ASN A 85 8.80 3.67 -4.58
C ASN A 85 9.85 3.05 -5.52
N LEU A 86 11.13 3.25 -5.20
CA LEU A 86 12.25 2.71 -5.95
C LEU A 86 12.23 1.18 -6.08
N ALA A 87 11.55 0.46 -5.17
CA ALA A 87 11.39 -0.98 -5.26
C ALA A 87 10.78 -1.43 -6.60
N ASN A 88 9.91 -0.62 -7.20
CA ASN A 88 9.34 -0.90 -8.52
C ASN A 88 10.42 -0.94 -9.61
N PHE A 89 11.25 0.10 -9.69
CA PHE A 89 12.37 0.16 -10.62
C PHE A 89 13.41 -0.93 -10.33
N GLN A 90 13.79 -1.09 -9.06
CA GLN A 90 14.84 -2.02 -8.63
C GLN A 90 14.49 -3.46 -8.95
N ALA A 91 13.23 -3.87 -8.74
CA ALA A 91 12.79 -5.22 -9.09
C ALA A 91 13.11 -5.56 -10.56
N HIS A 92 12.87 -4.62 -11.47
CA HIS A 92 13.13 -4.83 -12.90
C HIS A 92 14.60 -4.72 -13.29
N TYR A 93 15.37 -3.88 -12.60
CA TYR A 93 16.81 -3.80 -12.81
C TYR A 93 17.56 -5.04 -12.29
N GLU A 94 17.15 -5.54 -11.13
CA GLU A 94 17.82 -6.63 -10.41
C GLU A 94 17.34 -8.03 -10.84
N SER A 95 16.14 -8.14 -11.43
CA SER A 95 15.62 -9.43 -11.91
C SER A 95 15.23 -9.42 -13.39
N THR A 96 14.23 -8.64 -13.80
CA THR A 96 13.66 -8.75 -15.16
C THR A 96 14.69 -8.47 -16.26
N GLY A 97 15.56 -7.47 -16.08
CA GLY A 97 16.66 -7.16 -16.99
C GLY A 97 17.65 -8.33 -17.15
N PRO A 98 18.27 -8.81 -16.04
CA PRO A 98 19.14 -9.98 -16.05
C PRO A 98 18.51 -11.23 -16.65
N GLU A 99 17.26 -11.53 -16.30
CA GLU A 99 16.52 -12.68 -16.82
C GLU A 99 16.41 -12.62 -18.35
N ILE A 100 16.05 -11.45 -18.92
CA ILE A 100 15.98 -11.25 -20.37
C ILE A 100 17.35 -11.45 -21.04
N TRP A 101 18.41 -10.89 -20.45
CA TRP A 101 19.76 -10.97 -21.01
C TRP A 101 20.28 -12.41 -21.03
N GLU A 102 20.11 -13.14 -19.92
CA GLU A 102 20.52 -14.54 -19.81
C GLU A 102 19.74 -15.43 -20.79
N GLN A 103 18.42 -15.28 -20.84
CA GLN A 103 17.55 -16.09 -21.70
C GLN A 103 17.75 -15.84 -23.19
N THR A 104 18.30 -14.67 -23.57
CA THR A 104 18.66 -14.35 -24.96
C THR A 104 20.12 -14.68 -25.30
N GLY A 105 20.89 -15.24 -24.35
CA GLY A 105 22.31 -15.53 -24.54
C GLY A 105 23.14 -14.28 -24.84
N GLY A 106 22.71 -13.12 -24.34
CA GLY A 106 23.32 -11.82 -24.65
C GLY A 106 23.07 -11.30 -26.06
N SER A 107 22.13 -11.87 -26.81
CA SER A 107 21.78 -11.44 -28.17
C SER A 107 20.42 -10.74 -28.19
N LEU A 108 20.40 -9.46 -27.82
CA LEU A 108 19.20 -8.63 -27.78
C LEU A 108 19.42 -7.33 -28.56
N HIS A 109 18.56 -7.07 -29.55
CA HIS A 109 18.67 -5.88 -30.40
C HIS A 109 17.66 -4.78 -30.05
N ALA A 110 16.51 -5.16 -29.49
CA ALA A 110 15.46 -4.23 -29.11
C ALA A 110 14.67 -4.79 -27.94
N PHE A 111 14.26 -3.90 -27.04
CA PHE A 111 13.31 -4.17 -25.97
C PHE A 111 12.12 -3.22 -26.11
N VAL A 112 10.90 -3.77 -26.04
CA VAL A 112 9.66 -3.01 -26.16
C VAL A 112 8.74 -3.38 -25.00
N SER A 113 8.18 -2.37 -24.33
CA SER A 113 7.23 -2.56 -23.23
C SER A 113 6.18 -1.44 -23.23
N ALA A 114 4.99 -1.75 -22.73
CA ALA A 114 3.99 -0.74 -22.42
C ALA A 114 4.38 0.05 -21.16
N ALA A 115 3.96 1.31 -21.05
CA ALA A 115 4.28 2.17 -19.92
C ALA A 115 3.05 2.45 -19.05
N GLY A 116 3.12 2.04 -17.78
CA GLY A 116 2.21 2.47 -16.71
C GLY A 116 2.94 3.41 -15.75
N THR A 117 3.46 2.87 -14.65
CA THR A 117 4.32 3.60 -13.70
C THR A 117 5.71 3.93 -14.27
N GLY A 118 6.12 3.22 -15.33
CA GLY A 118 7.44 3.36 -15.95
C GLY A 118 8.54 2.48 -15.34
N GLY A 119 8.28 1.81 -14.20
CA GLY A 119 9.28 1.00 -13.50
C GLY A 119 9.90 -0.11 -14.36
N THR A 120 9.08 -0.83 -15.14
CA THR A 120 9.57 -1.88 -16.06
C THR A 120 10.48 -1.33 -17.13
N LEU A 121 10.03 -0.30 -17.85
CA LEU A 121 10.83 0.30 -18.91
C LEU A 121 12.14 0.86 -18.35
N ALA A 122 12.08 1.62 -17.26
CA ALA A 122 13.27 2.21 -16.65
C ALA A 122 14.24 1.15 -16.12
N GLY A 123 13.77 0.16 -15.35
CA GLY A 123 14.62 -0.86 -14.74
C GLY A 123 15.29 -1.76 -15.76
N VAL A 124 14.51 -2.30 -16.70
CA VAL A 124 15.05 -3.17 -17.76
C VAL A 124 15.98 -2.40 -18.68
N SER A 125 15.59 -1.21 -19.15
CA SER A 125 16.45 -0.39 -20.01
C SER A 125 17.73 0.05 -19.31
N ARG A 126 17.73 0.25 -18.00
CA ARG A 126 18.94 0.60 -17.26
C ARG A 126 19.90 -0.58 -17.12
N PHE A 127 19.37 -1.81 -17.03
CA PHE A 127 20.20 -3.01 -16.97
C PHE A 127 20.82 -3.34 -18.34
N LEU A 128 20.05 -3.21 -19.41
CA LEU A 128 20.46 -3.56 -20.78
C LEU A 128 21.35 -2.50 -21.48
N GLN A 129 21.64 -1.39 -20.80
CA GLN A 129 22.48 -0.28 -21.30
C GLN A 129 23.96 -0.66 -21.41
#